data_AF-A0A0S8IE95-F1
#
_entry.id   AF-A0A0S8IE95-F1
#
_cell.length_a   1.000
_cell.length_b   1.000
_cell.length_c   1.000
_cell.angle_alpha   90.00
_cell.angle_beta   90.00
_cell.angle_gamma   90.00
#
_symmetry.space_group_name_H-M   'P 1'
#
loop_
_entity.id
_entity.type
_entity.pdbx_description
1 polymer ?
#
loop_
_entity_poly.entity_id
_entity_poly.type
_entity_poly.pdbx_seq_one_letter_code
_entity_poly.pdbx_strand_id
1 'polypeptide(L)'
;MKAQRPLLSAIFFIYISIFLLFFNCTSDVEFQTAEIQPPLTDVLTLELSFGDEKTIDKDEFLLVKPRYTVTGGMGNMYILDEDRIKVYDEKGIPKAIIGRPGKGPGEFENPRNPVVSEDGLLTVIDNKGANLFSAEFNYLTTHYIKYNTKYDELLDKNGWKLMELDKAIFITEDERIIATQTLPLEPEDY
;
A
#
# COMPACT_ATOMS: atom_id res chain seq x y z
N MET A 1 -50.15 95.59 -19.41
CA MET A 1 -50.46 94.25 -18.85
C MET A 1 -49.20 93.66 -18.24
N LYS A 2 -49.13 93.55 -16.91
CA LYS A 2 -47.90 93.24 -16.14
C LYS A 2 -48.07 91.98 -15.27
N ALA A 3 -48.84 90.99 -15.75
CA ALA A 3 -49.40 89.92 -14.91
C ALA A 3 -48.91 88.48 -15.22
N GLN A 4 -47.90 88.27 -16.07
CA GLN A 4 -47.44 86.93 -16.44
C GLN A 4 -46.20 86.41 -15.67
N ARG A 5 -45.53 87.24 -14.87
CA ARG A 5 -44.33 86.82 -14.11
C ARG A 5 -44.59 85.88 -12.90
N PRO A 6 -45.66 86.01 -12.11
CA PRO A 6 -45.83 85.15 -10.92
C PRO A 6 -46.28 83.72 -11.28
N LEU A 7 -47.01 83.55 -12.39
CA LEU A 7 -47.51 82.25 -12.85
C LEU A 7 -46.37 81.32 -13.30
N LEU A 8 -45.40 81.87 -14.03
CA LEU A 8 -44.24 81.10 -14.53
C LEU A 8 -43.31 80.68 -13.38
N SER A 9 -43.17 81.52 -12.36
CA SER A 9 -42.40 81.20 -11.14
C SER A 9 -43.06 80.09 -10.33
N ALA A 10 -44.39 80.11 -10.19
CA ALA A 10 -45.12 79.07 -9.46
C ALA A 10 -45.00 77.69 -10.15
N ILE A 11 -45.09 77.67 -11.48
CA ILE A 11 -44.91 76.44 -12.27
C ILE A 11 -43.48 75.90 -12.09
N PHE A 12 -42.46 76.76 -12.10
CA PHE A 12 -41.07 76.36 -11.89
C PHE A 12 -40.84 75.73 -10.49
N PHE A 13 -41.44 76.29 -9.44
CA PHE A 13 -41.36 75.71 -8.10
C PHE A 13 -42.10 74.36 -8.00
N ILE A 14 -43.23 74.21 -8.68
CA ILE A 14 -43.95 72.91 -8.76
C ILE A 14 -43.09 71.87 -9.46
N TYR A 15 -42.45 72.21 -10.59
CA TYR A 15 -41.54 71.29 -11.28
C TYR A 15 -40.32 70.93 -10.44
N ILE A 16 -39.72 71.88 -9.71
CA ILE A 16 -38.62 71.58 -8.79
C ILE A 16 -39.08 70.66 -7.65
N SER A 17 -40.25 70.90 -7.08
CA SER A 17 -40.77 70.07 -5.99
C SER A 17 -41.11 68.66 -6.46
N ILE A 18 -41.64 68.51 -7.68
CA ILE A 18 -41.87 67.21 -8.34
C ILE A 18 -40.52 66.53 -8.67
N PHE A 19 -39.54 67.28 -9.17
CA PHE A 19 -38.21 66.76 -9.47
C PHE A 19 -37.48 66.27 -8.22
N LEU A 20 -37.60 66.99 -7.10
CA LEU A 20 -37.03 66.57 -5.81
C LEU A 20 -37.74 65.32 -5.24
N LEU A 21 -39.01 65.07 -5.57
CA LEU A 21 -39.68 63.81 -5.22
C LEU A 21 -39.14 62.62 -6.03
N PHE A 22 -38.65 62.82 -7.25
CA PHE A 22 -38.02 61.78 -8.07
C PHE A 22 -36.56 61.47 -7.69
N PHE A 23 -35.86 62.39 -7.01
CA PHE A 23 -34.48 62.20 -6.56
C PHE A 23 -34.32 61.78 -5.09
N ASN A 24 -35.41 61.69 -4.33
CA ASN A 24 -35.40 61.18 -2.94
C ASN A 24 -35.78 59.69 -2.85
N CYS A 25 -35.46 58.89 -3.86
CA CYS A 25 -35.38 57.44 -3.66
C CYS A 25 -34.02 57.15 -3.01
N THR A 26 -34.08 56.89 -1.71
CA THR A 26 -33.01 56.25 -0.93
C THR A 26 -32.38 55.13 -1.77
N SER A 27 -31.06 55.10 -1.86
CA SER A 27 -30.36 53.96 -2.45
C SER A 27 -30.77 52.73 -1.65
N ASP A 28 -31.44 51.78 -2.29
CA ASP A 28 -31.70 50.48 -1.69
C ASP A 28 -30.36 49.94 -1.20
N VAL A 29 -30.25 49.71 0.12
CA VAL A 29 -29.09 49.02 0.67
C VAL A 29 -29.21 47.59 0.17
N GLU A 30 -28.44 47.27 -0.87
CA GLU A 30 -28.20 45.88 -1.27
C GLU A 30 -27.56 45.17 -0.07
N PHE A 31 -28.37 44.49 0.72
CA PHE A 31 -27.88 43.47 1.61
C PHE A 31 -27.25 42.40 0.73
N GLN A 32 -25.92 42.33 0.72
CA GLN A 32 -25.25 41.13 0.28
C GLN A 32 -25.66 40.02 1.25
N THR A 33 -26.67 39.25 0.87
CA THR A 33 -26.84 37.91 1.42
C THR A 33 -25.55 37.18 1.13
N ALA A 34 -24.71 37.01 2.16
CA ALA A 34 -23.55 36.15 2.07
C ALA A 34 -24.06 34.80 1.57
N GLU A 35 -23.65 34.40 0.37
CA GLU A 35 -23.94 33.07 -0.14
C GLU A 35 -23.29 32.07 0.81
N ILE A 36 -24.11 31.45 1.66
CA ILE A 36 -23.67 30.33 2.47
C ILE A 36 -23.44 29.21 1.46
N GLN A 37 -22.16 28.91 1.18
CA GLN A 37 -21.82 27.74 0.36
C GLN A 37 -22.56 26.54 0.95
N PRO A 38 -23.22 25.71 0.12
CA PRO A 38 -23.91 24.53 0.63
C PRO A 38 -22.92 23.73 1.48
N PRO A 39 -23.33 23.23 2.66
CA PRO A 39 -22.45 22.43 3.48
C PRO A 39 -21.94 21.29 2.61
N LEU A 40 -20.63 21.07 2.62
CA LEU A 40 -20.04 19.93 1.94
C LEU A 40 -20.65 18.65 2.54
N THR A 41 -21.59 18.04 1.83
CA THR A 41 -22.36 16.88 2.29
C THR A 41 -21.56 15.58 2.27
N ASP A 42 -20.44 15.57 1.55
CA ASP A 42 -19.61 14.37 1.31
C ASP A 42 -18.18 14.50 1.84
N VAL A 43 -17.90 15.44 2.76
CA VAL A 43 -16.56 15.58 3.37
C VAL A 43 -16.28 14.53 4.45
N LEU A 44 -17.31 13.77 4.87
CA LEU A 44 -17.21 12.69 5.84
C LEU A 44 -17.56 11.31 5.27
N THR A 45 -17.76 11.18 3.95
CA THR A 45 -17.73 9.84 3.36
C THR A 45 -16.27 9.38 3.44
N LEU A 46 -15.99 8.55 4.45
CA LEU A 46 -14.76 7.78 4.56
C LEU A 46 -14.71 6.77 3.38
N GLU A 47 -14.60 7.26 2.14
CA GLU A 47 -14.36 6.41 0.96
C GLU A 47 -12.88 5.99 0.88
N LEU A 48 -12.05 6.43 1.83
CA LEU A 48 -10.64 6.08 1.94
C LEU A 48 -10.34 5.38 3.28
N SER A 49 -11.09 4.34 3.62
CA SER A 49 -10.63 3.36 4.60
C SER A 49 -9.67 2.39 3.91
N PHE A 50 -8.37 2.72 3.91
CA PHE A 50 -7.34 1.75 3.51
C PHE A 50 -7.45 0.52 4.42
N GLY A 51 -7.69 -0.66 3.83
CA GLY A 51 -7.82 -1.91 4.57
C GLY A 51 -9.20 -2.18 5.20
N ASP A 52 -10.29 -1.63 4.66
CA ASP A 52 -11.63 -2.14 5.00
C ASP A 52 -11.78 -3.57 4.48
N GLU A 53 -11.95 -4.52 5.40
CA GLU A 53 -12.15 -5.96 5.17
C GLU A 53 -13.27 -6.24 4.16
N LYS A 54 -14.22 -5.31 3.98
CA LYS A 54 -15.31 -5.41 3.00
C LYS A 54 -14.90 -5.07 1.56
N THR A 55 -13.76 -4.39 1.39
CA THR A 55 -13.20 -3.96 0.10
C THR A 55 -11.89 -4.67 -0.25
N ILE A 56 -11.32 -5.43 0.68
CA ILE A 56 -10.08 -6.18 0.49
C ILE A 56 -10.34 -7.37 -0.46
N ASP A 57 -9.84 -7.27 -1.69
CA ASP A 57 -9.73 -8.41 -2.58
C ASP A 57 -8.47 -9.23 -2.26
N LYS A 58 -8.47 -10.52 -2.59
CA LYS A 58 -7.35 -11.44 -2.27
C LYS A 58 -6.04 -11.09 -2.97
N ASP A 59 -6.12 -10.21 -3.97
CA ASP A 59 -5.01 -9.69 -4.76
C ASP A 59 -4.50 -8.32 -4.26
N GLU A 60 -4.89 -7.89 -3.05
CA GLU A 60 -4.46 -6.61 -2.51
C GLU A 60 -3.05 -6.66 -1.92
N PHE A 61 -2.23 -5.71 -2.36
CA PHE A 61 -0.86 -5.49 -1.89
C PHE A 61 -0.79 -4.62 -0.63
N LEU A 62 -1.89 -4.50 0.12
CA LEU A 62 -1.89 -3.83 1.41
C LEU A 62 -1.10 -4.67 2.41
N LEU A 63 -0.13 -4.08 3.12
CA LEU A 63 0.57 -4.79 4.18
C LEU A 63 -0.26 -4.75 5.47
N VAL A 64 -0.73 -5.92 5.93
CA VAL A 64 -1.62 -6.01 7.11
C VAL A 64 -0.83 -6.38 8.37
N LYS A 65 -0.01 -7.42 8.27
CA LYS A 65 0.83 -7.97 9.35
C LYS A 65 2.19 -8.42 8.77
N PRO A 66 3.01 -7.49 8.26
CA PRO A 66 4.32 -7.83 7.71
C PRO A 66 5.20 -8.43 8.82
N ARG A 67 5.77 -9.61 8.56
CA ARG A 67 6.61 -10.36 9.51
C ARG A 67 8.09 -10.33 9.15
N TYR A 68 8.42 -10.48 7.88
CA TYR A 68 9.80 -10.51 7.40
C TYR A 68 9.90 -9.77 6.07
N THR A 69 11.08 -9.24 5.78
CA THR A 69 11.40 -8.63 4.50
C THR A 69 12.79 -9.05 4.05
N VAL A 70 12.92 -9.31 2.76
CA VAL A 70 14.20 -9.60 2.10
C VAL A 70 14.24 -8.90 0.76
N THR A 71 15.39 -8.34 0.41
CA THR A 71 15.67 -7.81 -0.92
C THR A 71 16.42 -8.89 -1.70
N GLY A 72 15.91 -9.26 -2.87
CA GLY A 72 16.54 -10.28 -3.72
C GLY A 72 17.37 -9.67 -4.84
N GLY A 73 18.06 -10.54 -5.59
CA GLY A 73 18.65 -10.17 -6.87
C GLY A 73 17.62 -9.49 -7.78
N MET A 74 18.07 -8.53 -8.59
CA MET A 74 17.23 -7.70 -9.49
C MET A 74 16.37 -6.61 -8.83
N GLY A 75 16.62 -6.27 -7.55
CA GLY A 75 16.03 -5.08 -6.92
C GLY A 75 14.58 -5.23 -6.46
N ASN A 76 14.06 -6.46 -6.37
CA ASN A 76 12.74 -6.72 -5.82
C ASN A 76 12.79 -6.80 -4.29
N MET A 77 11.74 -6.30 -3.64
CA MET A 77 11.47 -6.44 -2.22
C MET A 77 10.41 -7.53 -2.01
N TYR A 78 10.70 -8.51 -1.17
CA TYR A 78 9.79 -9.61 -0.83
C TYR A 78 9.39 -9.45 0.64
N ILE A 79 8.10 -9.42 0.91
CA ILE A 79 7.56 -9.20 2.25
C ILE A 79 6.65 -10.36 2.61
N LEU A 80 6.95 -11.05 3.71
CA LEU A 80 6.05 -12.06 4.25
C LEU A 80 4.93 -11.37 5.02
N ASP A 81 3.71 -11.48 4.52
CA ASP A 81 2.51 -10.86 5.06
C ASP A 81 1.32 -11.81 4.93
N GLU A 82 0.58 -12.04 6.04
CA GLU A 82 -0.60 -12.93 6.08
C GLU A 82 -0.38 -14.32 5.44
N ASP A 83 0.78 -14.92 5.67
CA ASP A 83 1.20 -16.20 5.08
C ASP A 83 1.16 -16.20 3.54
N ARG A 84 1.56 -15.07 2.95
CA ARG A 84 1.85 -14.86 1.53
C ARG A 84 3.14 -14.06 1.40
N ILE A 85 3.84 -14.20 0.27
CA ILE A 85 4.94 -13.29 -0.06
C ILE A 85 4.42 -12.22 -1.01
N LYS A 86 4.41 -10.97 -0.58
CA LYS A 86 4.08 -9.80 -1.41
C LYS A 86 5.37 -9.21 -1.97
N VAL A 87 5.45 -9.13 -3.30
CA VAL A 87 6.64 -8.69 -4.02
C VAL A 87 6.42 -7.31 -4.61
N TYR A 88 7.38 -6.42 -4.37
CA TYR A 88 7.41 -5.06 -4.91
C TYR A 88 8.72 -4.83 -5.65
N ASP A 89 8.76 -3.90 -6.59
CA ASP A 89 10.02 -3.40 -7.13
C ASP A 89 10.72 -2.43 -6.15
N GLU A 90 11.91 -1.96 -6.52
CA GLU A 90 12.72 -1.01 -5.74
C GLU A 90 12.02 0.34 -5.47
N LYS A 91 10.96 0.65 -6.22
CA LYS A 91 10.14 1.87 -6.08
C LYS A 91 8.87 1.63 -5.27
N GLY A 92 8.68 0.41 -4.76
CA GLY A 92 7.48 0.01 -4.02
C GLY A 92 6.28 -0.29 -4.90
N ILE A 93 6.46 -0.49 -6.21
CA ILE A 93 5.37 -0.86 -7.12
C ILE A 93 5.07 -2.36 -6.95
N PRO A 94 3.81 -2.75 -6.68
CA PRO A 94 3.38 -4.14 -6.64
C PRO A 94 3.76 -4.96 -7.88
N LYS A 95 4.29 -6.17 -7.68
CA LYS A 95 4.65 -7.10 -8.77
C LYS A 95 3.90 -8.43 -8.71
N ALA A 96 3.92 -9.10 -7.56
CA ALA A 96 3.34 -10.43 -7.41
C ALA A 96 2.94 -10.74 -5.96
N ILE A 97 1.93 -11.60 -5.81
CA ILE A 97 1.62 -12.27 -4.55
C ILE A 97 1.88 -13.76 -4.74
N ILE A 98 2.72 -14.33 -3.89
CA ILE A 98 3.15 -15.72 -3.98
C ILE A 98 2.58 -16.48 -2.79
N GLY A 99 1.95 -17.61 -3.11
CA GLY A 99 1.39 -18.53 -2.15
C GLY A 99 0.14 -18.04 -1.43
N ARG A 100 -0.34 -18.88 -0.51
CA ARG A 100 -1.50 -18.66 0.35
C ARG A 100 -1.46 -19.62 1.53
N PRO A 101 -2.20 -19.36 2.63
CA PRO A 101 -2.36 -20.33 3.70
C PRO A 101 -2.84 -21.68 3.16
N GLY A 102 -2.18 -22.77 3.52
CA GLY A 102 -2.57 -24.12 3.12
C GLY A 102 -1.44 -25.14 3.11
N LYS A 103 -1.70 -26.29 2.49
CA LYS A 103 -0.77 -27.44 2.47
C LYS A 103 -0.44 -27.95 1.07
N GLY A 104 -1.14 -27.49 0.05
CA GLY A 104 -0.88 -27.84 -1.34
C GLY A 104 0.43 -27.25 -1.90
N PRO A 105 0.74 -27.57 -3.17
CA PRO A 105 1.89 -27.00 -3.87
C PRO A 105 1.86 -25.47 -3.88
N GLY A 106 2.94 -24.83 -3.44
CA GLY A 106 3.06 -23.37 -3.35
C GLY A 106 2.23 -22.71 -2.23
N GLU A 107 1.47 -23.49 -1.44
CA GLU A 107 0.77 -23.00 -0.25
C GLU A 107 1.69 -23.06 0.99
N PHE A 108 1.45 -22.23 1.99
CA PHE A 108 2.29 -22.12 3.17
C PHE A 108 1.57 -22.56 4.45
N GLU A 109 2.28 -23.33 5.28
CA GLU A 109 1.86 -23.69 6.64
C GLU A 109 2.78 -23.03 7.67
N ASN A 110 2.37 -21.86 8.19
CA ASN A 110 3.17 -21.04 9.11
C ASN A 110 4.58 -20.73 8.54
N PRO A 111 4.65 -20.00 7.42
CA PRO A 111 5.92 -19.65 6.78
C PRO A 111 6.77 -18.79 7.72
N ARG A 112 8.09 -18.94 7.57
CA ARG A 112 9.15 -18.21 8.27
C ARG A 112 9.89 -17.30 7.30
N ASN A 113 11.08 -16.84 7.69
CA ASN A 113 11.86 -15.88 6.94
C ASN A 113 12.13 -16.36 5.50
N PRO A 114 11.72 -15.62 4.45
CA PRO A 114 12.09 -15.92 3.08
C PRO A 114 13.55 -15.56 2.80
N VAL A 115 14.19 -16.27 1.87
CA VAL A 115 15.51 -15.92 1.34
C VAL A 115 15.47 -15.93 -0.19
N VAL A 116 16.21 -15.02 -0.82
CA VAL A 116 16.24 -14.87 -2.29
C VAL A 116 17.67 -14.77 -2.78
N SER A 117 18.06 -15.64 -3.69
CA SER A 117 19.42 -15.69 -4.25
C SER A 117 19.66 -14.55 -5.25
N GLU A 118 20.92 -14.39 -5.70
CA GLU A 118 21.28 -13.37 -6.71
C GLU A 118 20.59 -13.58 -8.06
N ASP A 119 20.33 -14.84 -8.43
CA ASP A 119 19.60 -15.22 -9.65
C ASP A 119 18.08 -15.19 -9.48
N GLY A 120 17.57 -14.91 -8.28
CA GLY A 120 16.15 -14.68 -8.01
C GLY A 120 15.36 -15.91 -7.55
N LEU A 121 16.02 -17.04 -7.25
CA LEU A 121 15.37 -18.19 -6.61
C LEU A 121 14.90 -17.80 -5.21
N LEU A 122 13.60 -17.90 -4.96
CA LEU A 122 12.99 -17.63 -3.66
C LEU A 122 12.78 -18.95 -2.91
N THR A 123 13.32 -19.04 -1.70
CA THR A 123 13.06 -20.13 -0.77
C THR A 123 12.24 -19.63 0.42
N VAL A 124 11.13 -20.32 0.73
CA VAL A 124 10.29 -20.04 1.89
C VAL A 124 10.18 -21.30 2.75
N ILE A 125 10.76 -21.24 3.95
CA ILE A 125 10.64 -22.32 4.93
C ILE A 125 9.29 -22.23 5.65
N ASP A 126 8.57 -23.33 5.73
CA ASP A 126 7.35 -23.46 6.51
C ASP A 126 7.36 -24.77 7.33
N ASN A 127 6.24 -25.12 7.96
CA ASN A 127 6.16 -26.34 8.76
C ASN A 127 6.26 -27.64 7.94
N LYS A 128 6.02 -27.60 6.62
CA LYS A 128 6.13 -28.76 5.72
C LYS A 128 7.58 -28.92 5.24
N GLY A 129 8.25 -27.83 4.92
CA GLY A 129 9.62 -27.84 4.41
C GLY A 129 10.02 -26.54 3.71
N ALA A 130 10.96 -26.66 2.76
CA ALA A 130 11.43 -25.55 1.95
C ALA A 130 10.65 -25.47 0.63
N ASN A 131 9.88 -24.40 0.43
CA ASN A 131 9.15 -24.13 -0.80
C ASN A 131 9.99 -23.25 -1.72
N LEU A 132 10.24 -23.69 -2.95
CA LEU A 132 11.09 -23.02 -3.92
C LEU A 132 10.25 -22.41 -5.04
N PHE A 133 10.61 -21.19 -5.44
CA PHE A 133 9.97 -20.45 -6.53
C PHE A 133 11.02 -19.83 -7.45
N SER A 134 10.76 -19.80 -8.76
CA SER A 134 11.66 -19.19 -9.75
C SER A 134 11.70 -17.66 -9.62
N ALA A 135 12.63 -17.02 -10.33
CA ALA A 135 12.73 -15.55 -10.42
C ALA A 135 11.47 -14.90 -10.99
N GLU A 136 10.72 -15.64 -11.81
CA GLU A 136 9.41 -15.27 -12.37
C GLU A 136 8.24 -15.66 -11.46
N PHE A 137 8.52 -16.02 -10.21
CA PHE A 137 7.56 -16.31 -9.15
C PHE A 137 6.75 -17.61 -9.32
N ASN A 138 7.18 -18.49 -10.22
CA ASN A 138 6.52 -19.78 -10.42
C ASN A 138 6.92 -20.76 -9.31
N TYR A 139 5.96 -21.49 -8.76
CA TYR A 139 6.28 -22.59 -7.84
C TYR A 139 7.06 -23.68 -8.56
N LEU A 140 8.19 -24.08 -7.96
CA LEU A 140 9.05 -25.14 -8.47
C LEU A 140 8.78 -26.44 -7.71
N THR A 141 9.00 -26.44 -6.40
CA THR A 141 8.89 -27.66 -5.56
C THR A 141 8.85 -27.34 -4.06
N THR A 142 8.56 -28.35 -3.25
CA THR A 142 8.73 -28.34 -1.80
C THR A 142 9.70 -29.47 -1.41
N HIS A 143 10.83 -29.13 -0.79
CA HIS A 143 11.72 -30.12 -0.18
C HIS A 143 11.31 -30.34 1.28
N TYR A 144 10.89 -31.57 1.61
CA TYR A 144 10.50 -31.97 2.96
C TYR A 144 11.73 -32.21 3.84
N ILE A 145 12.19 -31.14 4.50
CA ILE A 145 13.41 -31.13 5.32
C ILE A 145 13.44 -32.23 6.39
N LYS A 146 12.29 -32.48 7.05
CA LYS A 146 12.17 -33.43 8.17
C LYS A 146 12.58 -34.88 7.82
N TYR A 147 12.59 -35.23 6.54
CA TYR A 147 12.86 -36.59 6.08
C TYR A 147 14.08 -36.69 5.16
N ASN A 148 14.89 -35.63 5.08
CA ASN A 148 16.05 -35.60 4.19
C ASN A 148 17.34 -35.67 5.02
N THR A 149 18.06 -36.79 4.85
CA THR A 149 19.26 -37.14 5.62
C THR A 149 20.41 -36.15 5.44
N LYS A 150 20.47 -35.43 4.31
CA LYS A 150 21.48 -34.39 4.10
C LYS A 150 21.30 -33.22 5.08
N TYR A 151 20.06 -32.91 5.47
CA TYR A 151 19.81 -31.89 6.48
C TYR A 151 20.27 -32.36 7.86
N ASP A 152 20.01 -33.61 8.22
CA ASP A 152 20.48 -34.18 9.48
C ASP A 152 22.01 -34.14 9.57
N GLU A 153 22.70 -34.54 8.50
CA GLU A 153 24.17 -34.46 8.41
C GLU A 153 24.69 -33.01 8.55
N LEU A 154 24.03 -32.04 7.93
CA LEU A 154 24.41 -30.63 8.04
C LEU A 154 24.20 -30.10 9.47
N LEU A 155 23.06 -30.42 10.07
CA LEU A 155 22.75 -30.03 11.44
C LEU A 155 23.80 -30.57 12.42
N ASP A 156 24.14 -31.86 12.28
CA ASP A 156 25.15 -32.51 13.10
C ASP A 156 26.54 -31.90 12.89
N LYS A 157 26.95 -31.68 11.63
CA LYS A 157 28.25 -31.06 11.29
C LYS A 157 28.42 -29.69 11.93
N ASN A 158 27.35 -28.90 11.98
CA ASN A 158 27.40 -27.52 12.46
C ASN A 158 26.93 -27.35 13.91
N GLY A 159 26.50 -28.43 14.57
CA GLY A 159 25.88 -28.38 15.91
C GLY A 159 24.58 -27.57 15.94
N TRP A 160 23.89 -27.47 14.81
CA TRP A 160 22.63 -26.72 14.68
C TRP A 160 21.45 -27.59 15.09
N LYS A 161 20.38 -26.94 15.58
CA LYS A 161 19.08 -27.59 15.77
C LYS A 161 18.20 -27.34 14.56
N LEU A 162 17.23 -28.22 14.29
CA LEU A 162 16.24 -28.05 13.21
C LEU A 162 15.55 -26.67 13.25
N MET A 163 15.31 -26.17 14.46
CA MET A 163 14.72 -24.84 14.69
C MET A 163 15.64 -23.67 14.30
N GLU A 164 16.90 -23.92 13.97
CA GLU A 164 17.90 -22.95 13.52
C GLU A 164 18.08 -22.98 12.00
N LEU A 165 17.34 -23.83 11.26
CA LEU A 165 17.29 -23.79 9.79
C LEU A 165 16.54 -22.57 9.25
N ASP A 166 15.79 -21.87 10.11
CA ASP A 166 15.34 -20.51 9.79
C ASP A 166 16.52 -19.52 9.71
N LYS A 167 17.70 -19.89 10.24
CA LYS A 167 19.00 -19.25 10.03
C LYS A 167 19.79 -19.87 8.88
N ALA A 168 19.26 -20.89 8.18
CA ALA A 168 19.89 -21.42 6.98
C ALA A 168 19.49 -20.56 5.78
N ILE A 169 20.50 -20.06 5.10
CA ILE A 169 20.34 -19.22 3.92
C ILE A 169 20.54 -20.15 2.72
N PHE A 170 19.81 -19.88 1.63
CA PHE A 170 19.68 -20.64 0.38
C PHE A 170 19.64 -22.18 0.49
N ILE A 171 18.49 -22.77 0.18
CA ILE A 171 18.43 -24.12 -0.36
C ILE A 171 18.36 -23.97 -1.88
N THR A 172 19.44 -24.29 -2.58
CA THR A 172 19.49 -24.25 -4.05
C THR A 172 18.73 -25.45 -4.65
N GLU A 173 18.47 -25.41 -5.96
CA GLU A 173 17.79 -26.51 -6.67
C GLU A 173 18.51 -27.86 -6.55
N ASP A 174 19.83 -27.87 -6.30
CA ASP A 174 20.65 -29.06 -6.08
C ASP A 174 20.85 -29.40 -4.59
N GLU A 175 20.00 -28.87 -3.72
CA GLU A 175 19.98 -29.11 -2.26
C GLU A 175 21.21 -28.59 -1.52
N ARG A 176 21.95 -27.61 -2.05
CA ARG A 176 23.02 -26.94 -1.30
C ARG A 176 22.43 -25.99 -0.29
N ILE A 177 23.04 -25.92 0.88
CA ILE A 177 22.60 -25.07 1.99
C ILE A 177 23.70 -24.03 2.24
N ILE A 178 23.44 -22.76 1.93
CA ILE A 178 24.45 -21.68 1.97
C ILE A 178 24.11 -20.68 3.08
N ALA A 179 24.59 -20.87 4.31
CA ALA A 179 24.27 -19.98 5.42
C ALA A 179 24.85 -18.54 5.29
N THR A 180 24.05 -17.53 5.69
CA THR A 180 24.44 -16.12 5.91
C THR A 180 23.69 -15.65 7.16
N GLN A 181 24.24 -15.63 8.37
CA GLN A 181 25.37 -14.80 8.76
C GLN A 181 25.52 -14.96 10.29
N THR A 182 26.71 -15.36 10.75
CA THR A 182 27.45 -14.92 11.99
C THR A 182 28.77 -15.71 12.11
N LEU A 183 28.89 -16.87 11.46
CA LEU A 183 30.13 -17.64 11.41
C LEU A 183 30.49 -17.94 9.95
N PRO A 184 31.76 -17.74 9.54
CA PRO A 184 32.19 -18.02 8.17
C PRO A 184 32.03 -19.53 7.89
N LEU A 185 31.34 -19.87 6.80
CA LEU A 185 31.40 -21.21 6.23
C LEU A 185 32.69 -21.33 5.41
N GLU A 186 33.34 -22.49 5.46
CA GLU A 186 34.58 -22.73 4.72
C GLU A 186 34.27 -22.88 3.22
N PRO A 187 35.19 -22.53 2.30
CA PRO A 187 35.02 -22.65 0.85
C PRO A 187 34.60 -24.02 0.33
N GLU A 188 34.75 -25.07 1.14
CA GLU A 188 34.42 -26.45 0.79
C GLU A 188 32.93 -26.79 1.06
N ASP A 189 32.19 -25.88 1.69
CA ASP A 189 30.76 -26.00 2.01
C ASP A 189 29.84 -25.38 0.93
N TYR A 190 30.42 -24.84 -0.16
CA TYR A 190 29.70 -24.26 -1.30
C TYR A 190 29.39 -25.26 -2.42
#